data_AF-A0A948QDG9-F1
#
_entry.id   AF-A0A948QDG9-F1
#
_cell.length_a   1.000
_cell.length_b   1.000
_cell.length_c   1.000
_cell.angle_alpha   90.00
_cell.angle_beta   90.00
_cell.angle_gamma   90.00
#
_symmetry.space_group_name_H-M   'P 1'
#
loop_
_entity.id
_entity.type
_entity.pdbx_description
1 polymer ?
#
loop_
_entity_poly.entity_id
_entity_poly.type
_entity_poly.pdbx_seq_one_letter_code
_entity_poly.pdbx_strand_id
1 'polypeptide(L)'
;MTVPTRTGIAHLPLHYGKAPPWLFQRMIKLAREITLAIVADFGPEEMLHRLSHPYWFQSLGCVLGFDWHSSGVTTTLCGALKEAVKGMERDIGLYVAGGKDGIPYPVDRETYDQSIELLSKAIKKARLGLSEKDEALRRLNRISLKE
;
A
#
# COMPACT_ATOMS: atom_id res chain seq x y z
N MET A 1 -32.27 -15.88 13.91
CA MET A 1 -30.89 -15.40 14.08
C MET A 1 -30.03 -16.58 14.47
N THR A 2 -29.09 -16.99 13.64
CA THR A 2 -28.15 -18.09 13.92
C THR A 2 -27.06 -17.60 14.88
N VAL A 3 -26.79 -18.39 15.92
CA VAL A 3 -25.70 -18.09 16.87
C VAL A 3 -24.37 -18.15 16.10
N PRO A 4 -23.52 -17.11 16.17
CA PRO A 4 -22.23 -17.13 15.49
C PRO A 4 -21.41 -18.32 15.98
N THR A 5 -21.03 -19.21 15.05
CA THR A 5 -20.16 -20.35 15.35
C THR A 5 -18.72 -19.87 15.39
N ARG A 6 -17.96 -20.23 16.42
CA ARG A 6 -16.54 -19.87 16.53
C ARG A 6 -15.76 -20.51 15.39
N THR A 7 -15.27 -19.71 14.44
CA THR A 7 -14.53 -20.18 13.25
C THR A 7 -13.03 -20.32 13.48
N GLY A 8 -12.49 -19.80 14.58
CA GLY A 8 -11.06 -19.89 14.92
C GLY A 8 -10.64 -18.96 16.06
N ILE A 9 -9.33 -18.87 16.27
CA ILE A 9 -8.67 -17.92 17.19
C ILE A 9 -7.62 -17.17 16.37
N ALA A 10 -7.70 -15.84 16.34
CA ALA A 10 -6.64 -15.00 15.79
C ALA A 10 -5.85 -14.37 16.95
N HIS A 11 -4.55 -14.66 17.01
CA HIS A 11 -3.65 -13.94 17.91
C HIS A 11 -3.19 -12.66 17.21
N LEU A 12 -3.61 -11.51 17.75
CA LEU A 12 -3.26 -10.18 17.25
C LEU A 12 -2.28 -9.53 18.24
N PRO A 13 -0.97 -9.80 18.12
CA PRO A 13 0.00 -9.16 18.98
C PRO A 13 0.02 -7.65 18.71
N LEU A 14 0.15 -6.88 19.79
CA LEU A 14 0.38 -5.44 19.66
C LEU A 14 1.84 -5.23 19.29
N HIS A 15 2.09 -4.88 18.03
CA HIS A 15 3.44 -4.51 17.58
C HIS A 15 3.71 -3.05 17.92
N TYR A 16 4.70 -2.83 18.78
CA TYR A 16 5.16 -1.49 19.10
C TYR A 16 6.18 -1.05 18.06
N GLY A 17 5.83 -0.04 17.24
CA GLY A 17 6.77 0.60 16.34
C GLY A 17 6.31 1.35 15.07
N LYS A 18 7.25 2.04 14.37
CA LYS A 18 7.11 2.83 13.12
C LYS A 18 7.35 1.85 11.97
N ALA A 19 7.60 2.29 10.75
CA ALA A 19 8.26 1.47 9.72
C ALA A 19 9.73 1.92 9.59
N PRO A 20 10.71 1.02 9.37
CA PRO A 20 12.10 1.44 9.16
C PRO A 20 12.13 2.53 8.08
N PRO A 21 12.90 3.63 8.25
CA PRO A 21 12.83 4.74 7.31
C PRO A 21 13.02 4.31 5.85
N TRP A 22 13.93 3.36 5.61
CA TRP A 22 14.14 2.79 4.28
C TRP A 22 12.90 2.08 3.72
N LEU A 23 12.19 1.30 4.55
CA LEU A 23 10.94 0.64 4.13
C LEU A 23 9.90 1.72 3.88
N PHE A 24 9.69 2.62 4.84
CA PHE A 24 8.63 3.62 4.74
C PHE A 24 8.81 4.49 3.49
N GLN A 25 10.04 4.82 3.10
CA GLN A 25 10.33 5.50 1.84
C GLN A 25 9.97 4.67 0.61
N ARG A 26 10.18 3.35 0.63
CA ARG A 26 9.75 2.47 -0.46
C ARG A 26 8.21 2.33 -0.49
N MET A 27 7.58 2.19 0.68
CA MET A 27 6.12 2.18 0.84
C MET A 27 5.46 3.40 0.23
N ILE A 28 5.97 4.61 0.52
CA ILE A 28 5.44 5.86 -0.02
C ILE A 28 5.47 5.82 -1.55
N LYS A 29 6.60 5.42 -2.14
CA LYS A 29 6.70 5.35 -3.60
C LYS A 29 5.75 4.33 -4.19
N LEU A 30 5.64 3.14 -3.59
CA LEU A 30 4.78 2.08 -4.10
C LEU A 30 3.30 2.43 -3.95
N ALA A 31 2.92 2.97 -2.79
CA ALA A 31 1.59 3.49 -2.52
C ALA A 31 1.21 4.59 -3.51
N ARG A 32 2.16 5.47 -3.87
CA ARG A 32 1.95 6.51 -4.87
C ARG A 32 1.62 5.89 -6.23
N GLU A 33 2.43 4.96 -6.73
CA GLU A 33 2.19 4.36 -8.04
C GLU A 33 0.88 3.56 -8.10
N ILE A 34 0.57 2.79 -7.05
CA ILE A 34 -0.70 2.05 -6.98
C ILE A 34 -1.89 3.02 -6.96
N THR A 35 -1.81 4.07 -6.14
CA THR A 35 -2.88 5.08 -6.03
C THR A 35 -3.06 5.80 -7.37
N LEU A 36 -1.97 6.24 -8.01
CA LEU A 36 -2.03 6.91 -9.30
C LEU A 36 -2.61 6.01 -10.40
N ALA A 37 -2.22 4.74 -10.44
CA ALA A 37 -2.77 3.80 -11.42
C ALA A 37 -4.28 3.58 -11.22
N ILE A 38 -4.73 3.38 -9.98
CA ILE A 38 -6.17 3.21 -9.69
C ILE A 38 -6.95 4.48 -10.04
N VAL A 39 -6.44 5.65 -9.62
CA VAL A 39 -7.13 6.92 -9.87
C VAL A 39 -7.15 7.28 -11.36
N ALA A 40 -6.07 7.02 -12.09
CA ALA A 40 -6.02 7.26 -13.53
C ALA A 40 -7.03 6.39 -14.31
N ASP A 41 -7.16 5.12 -13.94
CA ASP A 41 -8.01 4.16 -14.67
C ASP A 41 -9.49 4.22 -14.24
N PHE A 42 -9.75 4.50 -12.96
CA PHE A 42 -11.08 4.33 -12.36
C PHE A 42 -11.59 5.56 -11.58
N GLY A 43 -10.75 6.57 -11.38
CA GLY A 43 -11.07 7.77 -10.62
C GLY A 43 -10.86 7.66 -9.10
N PRO A 44 -10.93 8.79 -8.38
CA PRO A 44 -10.72 8.85 -6.93
C PRO A 44 -11.79 8.14 -6.10
N GLU A 45 -13.03 8.07 -6.61
CA GLU A 45 -14.14 7.38 -5.93
C GLU A 45 -13.88 5.88 -5.80
N GLU A 46 -13.35 5.24 -6.84
CA GLU A 46 -12.98 3.82 -6.81
C GLU A 46 -11.86 3.56 -5.80
N MET A 47 -10.87 4.46 -5.71
CA MET A 47 -9.83 4.34 -4.68
C MET A 47 -10.43 4.40 -3.27
N LEU A 48 -11.39 5.30 -3.04
CA LEU A 48 -12.09 5.42 -1.76
C LEU A 48 -12.92 4.16 -1.46
N HIS A 49 -13.62 3.63 -2.46
CA HIS A 49 -14.40 2.40 -2.35
C HIS A 49 -13.51 1.21 -1.96
N ARG A 50 -12.36 1.05 -2.62
CA ARG A 50 -11.37 0.01 -2.31
C ARG A 50 -10.80 0.15 -0.90
N LEU A 51 -10.41 1.36 -0.50
CA LEU A 51 -9.90 1.62 0.84
C LEU A 51 -10.96 1.35 1.94
N SER A 52 -12.25 1.49 1.62
CA SER A 52 -13.34 1.17 2.55
C SER A 52 -13.52 -0.33 2.79
N HIS A 53 -13.04 -1.18 1.88
CA HIS A 53 -13.19 -2.63 2.00
C HIS A 53 -12.08 -3.20 2.91
N PRO A 54 -12.43 -3.80 4.07
CA PRO A 54 -11.45 -4.18 5.09
C PRO A 54 -10.40 -5.17 4.59
N TYR A 55 -10.79 -6.15 3.77
CA TYR A 55 -9.85 -7.11 3.19
C TYR A 55 -8.94 -6.47 2.14
N TRP A 56 -9.44 -5.48 1.39
CA TRP A 56 -8.63 -4.81 0.38
C TRP A 56 -7.63 -3.87 1.04
N PHE A 57 -8.06 -3.11 2.05
CA PHE A 57 -7.19 -2.28 2.87
C PHE A 57 -6.07 -3.10 3.52
N GLN A 58 -6.41 -4.25 4.12
CA GLN A 58 -5.41 -5.16 4.69
C GLN A 58 -4.45 -5.71 3.63
N SER A 59 -4.98 -6.11 2.46
CA SER A 59 -4.16 -6.62 1.36
C SER A 59 -3.21 -5.56 0.83
N LEU A 60 -3.67 -4.31 0.70
CA LEU A 60 -2.81 -3.18 0.33
C LEU A 60 -1.71 -2.99 1.38
N GLY A 61 -2.04 -3.06 2.67
CA GLY A 61 -1.05 -3.06 3.75
C GLY A 61 0.02 -4.12 3.53
N CYS A 62 -0.39 -5.36 3.24
CA CYS A 62 0.54 -6.47 2.98
C CYS A 62 1.42 -6.23 1.75
N VAL A 63 0.84 -5.74 0.65
CA VAL A 63 1.59 -5.38 -0.57
C VAL A 63 2.63 -4.29 -0.29
N LEU A 64 2.33 -3.37 0.63
CA LEU A 64 3.29 -2.35 1.07
C LEU A 64 4.26 -2.86 2.14
N GLY A 65 4.32 -4.16 2.44
CA GLY A 65 5.32 -4.74 3.34
C GLY A 65 4.90 -4.82 4.81
N PHE A 66 3.59 -4.77 5.11
CA PHE A 66 3.08 -5.12 6.43
C PHE A 66 2.75 -6.60 6.56
N ASP A 67 2.95 -7.15 7.75
CA ASP A 67 2.41 -8.47 8.05
C ASP A 67 0.89 -8.44 8.25
N TRP A 68 0.23 -9.52 7.84
CA TRP A 68 -1.22 -9.71 7.92
C TRP A 68 -1.79 -9.59 9.35
N HIS A 69 -0.98 -9.86 10.36
CA HIS A 69 -1.35 -9.85 11.78
C HIS A 69 -0.88 -8.59 12.50
N SER A 70 -0.36 -7.60 11.77
CA SER A 70 0.20 -6.40 12.38
C SER A 70 -0.86 -5.40 12.81
N SER A 71 -0.94 -5.15 14.12
CA SER A 71 -1.84 -4.18 14.73
C SER A 71 -1.64 -2.73 14.26
N GLY A 72 -0.50 -2.42 13.63
CA GLY A 72 -0.12 -1.07 13.17
C GLY A 72 -0.56 -0.72 11.74
N VAL A 73 -1.15 -1.67 11.01
CA VAL A 73 -1.42 -1.55 9.57
C VAL A 73 -2.24 -0.30 9.20
N THR A 74 -3.34 -0.04 9.91
CA THR A 74 -4.21 1.13 9.67
C THR A 74 -3.46 2.43 9.81
N THR A 75 -2.52 2.49 10.73
CA THR A 75 -1.83 3.73 11.03
C THR A 75 -0.73 4.01 10.01
N THR A 76 0.10 3.02 9.73
CA THR A 76 1.24 3.23 8.84
C THR A 76 0.82 3.22 7.38
N LEU A 77 -0.20 2.45 6.98
CA LEU A 77 -0.76 2.52 5.64
C LEU A 77 -1.33 3.91 5.35
N CYS A 78 -2.14 4.47 6.26
CA CYS A 78 -2.65 5.83 6.12
C CYS A 78 -1.52 6.87 6.11
N GLY A 79 -0.48 6.68 6.92
CA GLY A 79 0.71 7.55 6.90
C GLY A 79 1.47 7.48 5.56
N ALA A 80 1.66 6.28 5.01
CA ALA A 80 2.30 6.08 3.72
C ALA A 80 1.46 6.65 2.57
N LEU A 81 0.15 6.44 2.58
CA LEU A 81 -0.78 7.01 1.61
C LEU A 81 -0.79 8.54 1.66
N LYS A 82 -0.78 9.13 2.86
CA LYS A 82 -0.68 10.58 3.06
C LYS A 82 0.58 11.16 2.43
N GLU A 83 1.74 10.61 2.75
CA GLU A 83 3.00 11.08 2.16
C GLU A 83 3.08 10.75 0.66
N ALA A 84 2.41 9.69 0.20
CA ALA A 84 2.34 9.33 -1.21
C ALA A 84 1.55 10.35 -2.03
N VAL A 85 0.41 10.83 -1.55
CA VAL A 85 -0.41 11.80 -2.30
C VAL A 85 0.02 13.26 -2.11
N LYS A 86 0.96 13.50 -1.20
CA LYS A 86 1.43 14.84 -0.82
C LYS A 86 1.87 15.67 -2.03
N GLY A 87 1.25 16.83 -2.19
CA GLY A 87 1.51 17.77 -3.28
C GLY A 87 0.79 17.44 -4.59
N MET A 88 -0.03 16.39 -4.63
CA MET A 88 -0.81 15.96 -5.80
C MET A 88 -2.31 15.86 -5.49
N GLU A 89 -2.74 16.23 -4.29
CA GLU A 89 -4.09 15.96 -3.77
C GLU A 89 -5.19 16.57 -4.64
N ARG A 90 -4.93 17.78 -5.17
CA ARG A 90 -5.84 18.47 -6.09
C ARG A 90 -5.93 17.78 -7.45
N ASP A 91 -4.80 17.30 -7.96
CA ASP A 91 -4.72 16.72 -9.31
C ASP A 91 -5.40 15.35 -9.37
N ILE A 92 -5.26 14.57 -8.29
CA ILE A 92 -5.84 13.21 -8.21
C ILE A 92 -7.22 13.19 -7.54
N GLY A 93 -7.68 14.31 -6.97
CA GLY A 93 -8.96 14.40 -6.27
C GLY A 93 -9.05 13.59 -4.98
N LEU A 94 -7.92 13.31 -4.32
CA LEU A 94 -7.84 12.47 -3.11
C LEU A 94 -7.02 13.17 -2.03
N TYR A 95 -7.63 13.33 -0.85
CA TYR A 95 -6.99 13.89 0.34
C TYR A 95 -6.91 12.82 1.43
N VAL A 96 -5.72 12.65 2.02
CA VAL A 96 -5.49 11.66 3.06
C VAL A 96 -5.02 12.35 4.34
N ALA A 97 -5.66 12.03 5.46
CA ALA A 97 -5.34 12.56 6.78
C ALA A 97 -5.05 11.43 7.78
N GLY A 98 -4.33 11.74 8.88
CA GLY A 98 -3.95 10.78 9.93
C GLY A 98 -2.46 10.40 9.98
N GLY A 99 -2.13 9.37 10.79
CA GLY A 99 -0.78 8.84 11.08
C GLY A 99 -0.43 8.79 12.59
N LYS A 100 0.52 7.92 13.01
CA LYS A 100 1.04 7.86 14.40
C LYS A 100 2.57 7.84 14.42
N ASP A 101 3.13 8.47 15.45
CA ASP A 101 4.55 8.51 15.77
C ASP A 101 4.98 7.43 16.81
N GLY A 102 5.85 6.45 16.48
CA GLY A 102 6.72 5.66 17.41
C GLY A 102 7.19 4.30 16.83
N ILE A 103 8.40 3.73 17.15
CA ILE A 103 9.59 3.08 16.41
C ILE A 103 9.62 1.58 15.92
N PRO A 104 10.01 1.21 14.66
CA PRO A 104 9.62 0.01 13.89
C PRO A 104 10.09 -1.40 14.25
N TYR A 105 9.27 -2.39 13.86
CA TYR A 105 9.67 -3.80 13.72
C TYR A 105 10.43 -4.03 12.39
N PRO A 106 11.40 -4.98 12.34
CA PRO A 106 12.08 -5.35 11.11
C PRO A 106 11.11 -5.85 10.04
N VAL A 107 11.41 -5.49 8.80
CA VAL A 107 10.56 -5.77 7.65
C VAL A 107 11.13 -6.95 6.92
N ASP A 108 10.27 -7.88 6.54
CA ASP A 108 10.60 -8.94 5.61
C ASP A 108 10.85 -8.34 4.21
N ARG A 109 12.14 -8.18 3.89
CA ARG A 109 12.61 -7.63 2.62
C ARG A 109 12.28 -8.54 1.44
N GLU A 110 12.33 -9.86 1.64
CA GLU A 110 12.10 -10.82 0.57
C GLU A 110 10.65 -10.75 0.10
N THR A 111 9.71 -10.77 1.04
CA THR A 111 8.28 -10.60 0.75
C THR A 111 7.98 -9.26 0.09
N TYR A 112 8.69 -8.20 0.50
CA TYR A 112 8.54 -6.87 -0.12
C TYR A 112 9.00 -6.84 -1.57
N ASP A 113 10.15 -7.46 -1.87
CA ASP A 113 10.68 -7.54 -3.23
C ASP A 113 9.79 -8.40 -4.13
N GLN A 114 9.22 -9.50 -3.61
CA GLN A 114 8.22 -10.31 -4.31
C GLN A 114 6.97 -9.50 -4.66
N SER A 115 6.51 -8.62 -3.77
CA SER A 115 5.35 -7.74 -4.00
C SER A 115 5.62 -6.75 -5.14
N ILE A 116 6.84 -6.19 -5.20
CA ILE A 116 7.27 -5.33 -6.30
C ILE A 116 7.29 -6.11 -7.63
N GLU A 117 7.79 -7.34 -7.63
CA GLU A 117 7.82 -8.18 -8.84
C GLU A 117 6.40 -8.49 -9.34
N LEU A 118 5.49 -8.79 -8.42
CA LEU A 118 4.09 -9.07 -8.74
C LEU A 118 3.39 -7.85 -9.36
N LEU A 119 3.64 -6.65 -8.81
CA LEU A 119 3.15 -5.39 -9.38
C LEU A 119 3.73 -5.12 -10.78
N SER A 120 5.02 -5.41 -10.99
CA SER A 120 5.64 -5.31 -12.32
C SER A 120 4.94 -6.22 -13.34
N LYS A 121 4.65 -7.47 -12.95
CA LYS A 121 3.89 -8.42 -13.78
C LYS A 121 2.46 -7.93 -14.05
N ALA A 122 1.80 -7.33 -13.06
CA ALA A 122 0.45 -6.79 -13.20
C ALA A 122 0.41 -5.61 -14.19
N ILE A 123 1.33 -4.64 -14.08
CA ILE A 123 1.43 -3.49 -15.00
C ILE A 123 1.66 -3.96 -16.44
N LYS A 124 2.52 -4.96 -16.66
CA LYS A 124 2.75 -5.54 -18.00
C LYS A 124 1.46 -6.11 -18.61
N LYS A 125 0.62 -6.75 -17.79
CA LYS A 125 -0.64 -7.38 -18.20
C LYS A 125 -1.84 -6.43 -18.25
N ALA A 126 -1.77 -5.27 -17.59
CA ALA A 126 -2.87 -4.30 -17.56
C ALA A 126 -3.23 -3.78 -18.97
N ARG A 127 -4.48 -3.35 -19.18
CA ARG A 127 -4.92 -2.77 -20.47
C ARG A 127 -4.67 -1.26 -20.50
N LEU A 128 -3.40 -0.89 -20.40
CA LEU A 128 -2.92 0.50 -20.44
C LEU A 128 -2.29 0.85 -21.79
N GLY A 129 -2.25 2.14 -22.13
CA GLY A 129 -1.51 2.65 -23.29
C GLY A 129 -0.02 2.33 -23.18
N LEU A 130 0.67 2.18 -24.33
CA LEU A 130 2.10 1.84 -24.37
C LEU A 130 2.98 2.84 -23.60
N SER A 131 2.68 4.14 -23.73
CA SER A 131 3.39 5.20 -23.01
C SER A 131 3.15 5.13 -21.51
N GLU A 132 1.91 4.89 -21.08
CA GLU A 132 1.53 4.80 -19.67
C GLU A 132 2.15 3.58 -18.99
N LYS A 133 2.20 2.43 -19.70
CA LYS A 133 2.90 1.24 -19.21
C LYS A 133 4.38 1.48 -19.01
N ASP A 134 5.05 2.08 -19.99
CA ASP A 134 6.49 2.34 -19.92
C ASP A 134 6.80 3.30 -18.76
N GLU A 135 5.97 4.32 -18.58
CA GLU A 135 6.11 5.26 -17.48
C GLU A 135 5.90 4.59 -16.12
N ALA A 136 4.84 3.79 -15.96
CA ALA A 136 4.57 3.05 -14.73
C ALA A 136 5.71 2.08 -14.38
N LEU A 137 6.27 1.38 -15.36
CA LEU A 137 7.41 0.47 -15.16
C LEU A 137 8.69 1.23 -14.80
N ARG A 138 8.97 2.37 -15.43
CA ARG A 138 10.13 3.22 -15.07
C ARG A 138 10.02 3.72 -13.63
N ARG A 139 8.83 4.11 -13.19
CA ARG A 139 8.59 4.57 -11.81
C ARG A 139 8.79 3.42 -10.82
N LEU A 140 8.27 2.23 -11.12
CA LEU A 140 8.46 1.03 -10.28
C LEU A 140 9.94 0.64 -10.16
N ASN A 141 10.71 0.67 -11.25
CA ASN A 141 12.15 0.34 -11.22
C ASN A 141 12.97 1.30 -10.33
N ARG A 142 12.55 2.56 -10.19
CA ARG A 142 13.19 3.53 -9.26
C ARG A 142 12.94 3.20 -7.79
N ILE A 143 11.98 2.32 -7.48
CA ILE A 143 11.70 1.85 -6.12
C ILE A 143 12.66 0.71 -5.75
N SER A 144 12.95 -0.19 -6.70
CA SER A 144 13.90 -1.31 -6.52
C SER A 144 15.38 -0.87 -6.44
N LEU A 145 15.79 0.17 -7.18
CA LEU A 145 17.21 0.55 -7.36
C LEU A 145 17.82 1.43 -6.24
N LYS A 146 17.35 1.35 -4.99
CA LYS A 146 18.04 2.03 -3.88
C LYS A 146 18.46 1.01 -2.82
N GLU A 147 19.72 0.59 -2.91
CA GLU A 147 20.54 0.17 -1.76
C GLU A 147 20.86 1.39 -0.89
#